data_AF-A0A8H3KWD2-F1
#
_entry.id   AF-A0A8H3KWD2-F1
#
_cell.length_a   1.000
_cell.length_b   1.000
_cell.length_c   1.000
_cell.angle_alpha   90.00
_cell.angle_beta   90.00
_cell.angle_gamma   90.00
#
_symmetry.space_group_name_H-M   'P 1'
#
loop_
_entity.id
_entity.type
_entity.pdbx_description
1 polymer ?
#
loop_
_entity_poly.entity_id
_entity_poly.type
_entity_poly.pdbx_seq_one_letter_code
_entity_poly.pdbx_strand_id
1 'polypeptide(L)'
;MSTQIQLSDTKPTYQEIEQALINVVKVGLYYRRPKDGKFMQSYKERIKKLRQAEDPEEYVLKLAQTIFPNKDKYHQIMDDYKSYYGKDPKILNSIMELYKLYYRLAKDYFVTEAKIDEEAEDFLNL
;
A
#
# COMPACT_ATOMS: atom_id res chain seq x y z
N MET A 1 -0.03 24.86 -22.41
CA MET A 1 1.14 24.65 -21.53
C MET A 1 0.88 23.39 -20.74
N SER A 2 1.49 22.29 -21.16
CA SER A 2 1.30 20.98 -20.53
C SER A 2 2.31 20.84 -19.42
N THR A 3 1.87 20.90 -18.17
CA THR A 3 2.71 20.63 -17.01
C THR A 3 3.06 19.15 -17.04
N GLN A 4 4.25 18.83 -17.53
CA GLN A 4 4.86 17.52 -17.30
C GLN A 4 4.99 17.37 -15.79
N ILE A 5 4.30 16.40 -15.23
CA ILE A 5 4.48 15.99 -13.83
C ILE A 5 5.89 15.42 -13.77
N GLN A 6 6.86 16.23 -13.37
CA GLN A 6 8.12 15.73 -12.84
C GLN A 6 7.73 14.89 -11.62
N LEU A 7 7.78 13.55 -11.77
CA LEU A 7 7.79 12.63 -10.65
C LEU A 7 9.05 12.97 -9.86
N SER A 8 8.91 13.80 -8.85
CA SER A 8 9.99 14.12 -7.94
C SER A 8 10.46 12.81 -7.28
N ASP A 9 11.78 12.59 -7.25
CA ASP A 9 12.43 11.45 -6.57
C ASP A 9 12.20 11.46 -5.04
N THR A 10 11.41 12.40 -4.52
CA THR A 10 10.97 12.41 -3.14
C THR A 10 10.11 11.19 -2.82
N LYS A 11 10.41 10.57 -1.68
CA LYS A 11 9.58 9.50 -1.10
C LYS A 11 8.21 10.08 -0.70
N PRO A 12 7.12 9.32 -0.90
CA PRO A 12 5.81 9.74 -0.42
C PRO A 12 5.80 9.98 1.09
N THR A 13 5.03 10.96 1.57
CA THR A 13 4.88 11.21 3.02
C THR A 13 3.74 10.40 3.62
N TYR A 14 3.75 10.23 4.95
CA TYR A 14 2.64 9.55 5.66
C TYR A 14 1.28 10.22 5.39
N GLN A 15 1.26 11.53 5.17
CA GLN A 15 0.05 12.31 4.93
C GLN A 15 -0.54 12.01 3.54
N GLU A 16 0.31 11.85 2.52
CA GLU A 16 -0.12 11.44 1.17
C GLU A 16 -0.72 10.03 1.21
N ILE A 17 -0.10 9.11 1.96
CA ILE A 17 -0.60 7.75 2.20
C ILE A 17 -1.94 7.77 2.94
N GLU A 18 -2.05 8.55 4.01
CA GLU A 18 -3.29 8.68 4.78
C GLU A 18 -4.43 9.20 3.89
N GLN A 19 -4.15 10.22 3.09
CA GLN A 19 -5.13 10.79 2.18
C GLN A 19 -5.57 9.77 1.11
N ALA A 20 -4.66 8.97 0.59
CA ALA A 20 -4.97 7.88 -0.34
C ALA A 20 -5.84 6.79 0.33
N LEU A 21 -5.53 6.38 1.57
CA LEU A 21 -6.36 5.45 2.35
C LEU A 21 -7.79 5.99 2.55
N ILE A 22 -7.91 7.27 2.94
CA ILE A 22 -9.20 7.94 3.11
C ILE A 22 -9.98 7.96 1.79
N ASN A 23 -9.30 8.19 0.67
CA ASN A 23 -9.94 8.20 -0.65
C ASN A 23 -10.51 6.83 -1.02
N VAL A 24 -9.81 5.73 -0.72
CA VAL A 24 -10.35 4.37 -0.91
C VAL A 24 -11.63 4.16 -0.09
N VAL A 25 -11.65 4.61 1.17
CA VAL A 25 -12.84 4.54 2.04
C VAL A 25 -13.99 5.38 1.48
N LYS A 26 -13.72 6.62 1.03
CA LYS A 26 -14.73 7.50 0.42
C LYS A 26 -15.35 6.87 -0.82
N VAL A 27 -14.53 6.25 -1.69
CA VAL A 27 -15.01 5.52 -2.87
C VAL A 27 -15.85 4.32 -2.44
N GLY A 28 -15.41 3.54 -1.45
CA GLY A 28 -16.20 2.45 -0.90
C GLY A 28 -17.58 2.88 -0.42
N LEU A 29 -17.68 4.01 0.30
CA LEU A 29 -18.96 4.59 0.72
C LEU A 29 -19.82 5.04 -0.46
N TYR A 30 -19.22 5.70 -1.46
CA TYR A 30 -19.94 6.16 -2.65
C TYR A 30 -20.60 4.98 -3.41
N TYR A 31 -19.89 3.85 -3.50
CA TYR A 31 -20.38 2.61 -4.11
C TYR A 31 -21.15 1.71 -3.12
N ARG A 32 -21.56 2.23 -1.95
CA ARG A 32 -22.36 1.53 -0.93
C ARG A 32 -21.77 0.18 -0.49
N ARG A 33 -20.44 0.06 -0.42
CA ARG A 33 -19.79 -1.11 0.17
C ARG A 33 -20.24 -1.26 1.64
N PRO A 34 -20.55 -2.48 2.12
CA PRO A 34 -20.96 -2.69 3.50
C PRO A 34 -19.91 -2.16 4.48
N LYS A 35 -20.33 -1.32 5.43
CA LYS A 35 -19.42 -0.64 6.36
C LYS A 35 -18.69 -1.64 7.27
N ASP A 36 -19.37 -2.71 7.67
CA ASP A 36 -18.88 -3.86 8.42
C ASP A 36 -18.12 -4.88 7.54
N GLY A 37 -18.17 -4.72 6.21
CA GLY A 37 -17.48 -5.60 5.28
C GLY A 37 -15.96 -5.48 5.34
N LYS A 38 -15.27 -6.59 5.01
CA LYS A 38 -13.80 -6.72 5.04
C LYS A 38 -13.08 -5.57 4.32
N PHE A 39 -13.59 -5.15 3.15
CA PHE A 39 -13.05 -4.00 2.41
C PHE A 39 -12.99 -2.75 3.29
N MET A 40 -14.13 -2.30 3.82
CA MET A 40 -14.24 -1.07 4.60
C MET A 40 -13.47 -1.14 5.91
N GLN A 41 -13.57 -2.27 6.64
CA GLN A 41 -12.89 -2.44 7.92
C GLN A 41 -11.37 -2.49 7.74
N SER A 42 -10.85 -3.13 6.68
CA SER A 42 -9.41 -3.21 6.47
C SER A 42 -8.76 -1.84 6.26
N TYR A 43 -9.37 -0.95 5.48
CA TYR A 43 -8.84 0.40 5.26
C TYR A 43 -9.04 1.30 6.49
N LYS A 44 -10.18 1.17 7.19
CA LYS A 44 -10.42 1.87 8.46
C LYS A 44 -9.33 1.55 9.49
N GLU A 45 -9.00 0.27 9.67
CA GLU A 45 -7.98 -0.15 10.63
C GLU A 45 -6.58 0.36 10.26
N ARG A 46 -6.22 0.38 8.97
CA ARG A 46 -4.95 0.98 8.50
C ARG A 46 -4.86 2.47 8.87
N ILE A 47 -5.93 3.25 8.64
CA ILE A 47 -5.97 4.68 9.00
C ILE A 47 -5.86 4.85 10.52
N LYS A 48 -6.59 4.03 11.29
CA LYS A 48 -6.56 4.09 12.75
C LYS A 48 -5.16 3.82 13.29
N LYS A 49 -4.51 2.74 12.84
CA LYS A 49 -3.14 2.39 13.25
C LYS A 49 -2.14 3.45 12.85
N LEU A 50 -2.24 4.01 11.65
CA LEU A 50 -1.39 5.11 11.20
C LEU A 50 -1.47 6.33 12.14
N ARG A 51 -2.68 6.76 12.51
CA ARG A 51 -2.88 7.90 13.42
C ARG A 51 -2.43 7.65 14.85
N GLN A 52 -2.30 6.38 15.24
CA GLN A 52 -1.88 5.96 16.57
C GLN A 52 -0.39 5.63 16.63
N ALA A 53 0.30 5.60 15.49
CA ALA A 53 1.73 5.34 15.45
C ALA A 53 2.50 6.47 16.12
N GLU A 54 3.51 6.11 16.92
CA GLU A 54 4.45 7.06 17.50
C GLU A 54 5.25 7.77 16.40
N ASP A 55 5.69 7.02 15.40
CA ASP A 55 6.26 7.53 14.15
C ASP A 55 5.40 7.09 12.95
N PRO A 56 4.54 7.98 12.41
CA PRO A 56 3.72 7.70 11.24
C PRO A 56 4.53 7.42 9.96
N GLU A 57 5.70 8.03 9.78
CA GLU A 57 6.55 7.83 8.60
C GLU A 57 7.17 6.44 8.62
N GLU A 58 7.73 6.04 9.77
CA GLU A 58 8.27 4.69 9.94
C GLU A 58 7.16 3.63 9.81
N TYR A 59 5.97 3.90 10.35
CA TYR A 59 4.83 2.99 10.25
C TYR A 59 4.42 2.74 8.79
N VAL A 60 4.26 3.78 7.97
CA VAL A 60 3.87 3.58 6.55
C VAL A 60 4.97 2.90 5.75
N LEU A 61 6.25 3.16 6.07
CA LEU A 61 7.38 2.49 5.44
C LEU A 61 7.37 0.98 5.75
N LYS A 62 7.26 0.59 7.02
CA LYS A 62 7.17 -0.83 7.41
C LYS A 62 5.96 -1.53 6.78
N LEU A 63 4.80 -0.88 6.80
CA LEU A 63 3.60 -1.40 6.14
C LEU A 63 3.81 -1.61 4.64
N ALA A 64 4.46 -0.65 3.97
CA ALA A 64 4.79 -0.74 2.55
C ALA A 64 5.73 -1.93 2.26
N GLN A 65 6.77 -2.12 3.07
CA GLN A 65 7.71 -3.24 2.96
C GLN A 65 7.02 -4.59 3.16
N THR A 66 6.11 -4.72 4.14
CA THR A 66 5.33 -5.95 4.35
C THR A 66 4.42 -6.26 3.16
N ILE A 67 3.76 -5.25 2.58
CA ILE A 67 2.86 -5.45 1.43
C ILE A 67 3.65 -5.77 0.16
N PHE A 68 4.77 -5.08 -0.06
CA PHE A 68 5.60 -5.19 -1.26
C PHE A 68 7.05 -5.49 -0.88
N PRO A 69 7.36 -6.74 -0.51
CA PRO A 69 8.72 -7.13 -0.14
C PRO A 69 9.67 -7.17 -1.36
N ASN A 70 9.12 -7.33 -2.56
CA ASN A 70 9.88 -7.31 -3.82
C ASN A 70 9.02 -6.84 -5.00
N LYS A 71 9.69 -6.64 -6.14
CA LYS A 71 9.07 -6.16 -7.38
C LYS A 71 8.02 -7.13 -7.92
N ASP A 72 8.23 -8.44 -7.81
CA ASP A 72 7.31 -9.43 -8.37
C ASP A 72 6.00 -9.49 -7.60
N LYS A 73 6.07 -9.40 -6.26
CA LYS A 73 4.88 -9.29 -5.41
C LYS A 73 4.08 -8.03 -5.71
N TYR A 74 4.73 -6.91 -6.00
CA TYR A 74 4.03 -5.73 -6.46
C TYR A 74 3.22 -5.99 -7.74
N HIS A 75 3.82 -6.55 -8.79
CA HIS A 75 3.12 -6.82 -10.04
C HIS A 75 1.99 -7.84 -9.85
N GLN A 76 2.24 -8.93 -9.11
CA GLN A 76 1.22 -9.93 -8.79
C GLN A 76 -0.01 -9.29 -8.12
N ILE A 77 0.20 -8.52 -7.06
CA ILE A 77 -0.89 -7.87 -6.32
C ILE A 77 -1.64 -6.89 -7.24
N MET A 78 -0.92 -6.10 -8.05
CA MET A 78 -1.56 -5.16 -8.97
C MET A 78 -2.46 -5.87 -9.98
N ASP A 79 -2.05 -7.01 -10.50
CA ASP A 79 -2.85 -7.80 -11.45
C ASP A 79 -4.03 -8.51 -10.77
N ASP A 80 -3.86 -9.02 -9.56
CA ASP A 80 -4.94 -9.59 -8.74
C ASP A 80 -6.06 -8.55 -8.51
N TYR A 81 -5.69 -7.31 -8.16
CA TYR A 81 -6.67 -6.25 -7.96
C TYR A 81 -7.35 -5.81 -9.25
N LYS A 82 -6.63 -5.75 -10.39
CA LYS A 82 -7.25 -5.49 -11.71
C LYS A 82 -8.25 -6.58 -12.06
N SER A 83 -7.93 -7.85 -11.80
CA SER A 83 -8.83 -8.97 -12.03
C SER A 83 -10.09 -8.87 -11.16
N TYR A 84 -9.92 -8.59 -9.87
CA TYR A 84 -11.02 -8.56 -8.90
C TYR A 84 -11.94 -7.34 -9.06
N TYR A 85 -11.37 -6.15 -9.26
CA TYR A 85 -12.11 -4.88 -9.33
C TYR A 85 -12.21 -4.30 -10.74
N GLY A 86 -11.89 -5.06 -11.80
CA GLY A 86 -11.89 -4.58 -13.18
C GLY A 86 -13.24 -4.01 -13.64
N LYS A 87 -14.35 -4.46 -13.06
CA LYS A 87 -15.70 -3.94 -13.31
C LYS A 87 -16.06 -2.69 -12.48
N ASP A 88 -15.25 -2.36 -11.48
CA ASP A 88 -15.41 -1.22 -10.57
C ASP A 88 -14.25 -0.23 -10.72
N PRO A 89 -14.11 0.48 -11.86
CA PRO A 89 -12.88 1.22 -12.20
C PRO A 89 -12.52 2.31 -11.20
N LYS A 90 -13.50 2.95 -10.54
CA LYS A 90 -13.20 3.95 -9.51
C LYS A 90 -12.63 3.33 -8.24
N ILE A 91 -13.13 2.15 -7.83
CA ILE A 91 -12.57 1.40 -6.70
C ILE A 91 -11.15 0.94 -7.06
N LEU A 92 -10.99 0.31 -8.22
CA LEU A 92 -9.70 -0.15 -8.71
C LEU A 92 -8.67 0.98 -8.73
N ASN A 93 -8.99 2.11 -9.38
CA ASN A 93 -8.07 3.24 -9.48
C ASN A 93 -7.68 3.78 -8.10
N SER A 94 -8.62 3.91 -7.16
CA SER A 94 -8.30 4.39 -5.80
C SER A 94 -7.31 3.48 -5.07
N ILE A 95 -7.40 2.17 -5.27
CA ILE A 95 -6.50 1.19 -4.68
C ILE A 95 -5.13 1.22 -5.37
N MET A 96 -5.12 1.28 -6.70
CA MET A 96 -3.88 1.34 -7.49
C MET A 96 -3.06 2.58 -7.15
N GLU A 97 -3.69 3.75 -6.96
CA GLU A 97 -2.99 4.96 -6.53
C GLU A 97 -2.35 4.81 -5.14
N LEU A 98 -3.08 4.25 -4.16
CA LEU A 98 -2.50 3.92 -2.86
C LEU A 98 -1.31 2.96 -2.99
N TYR A 99 -1.43 1.92 -3.82
CA TYR A 99 -0.43 0.87 -3.94
C TYR A 99 0.82 1.35 -4.68
N LYS A 100 0.70 2.30 -5.62
CA LYS A 100 1.85 2.99 -6.22
C LYS A 100 2.64 3.78 -5.18
N LEU A 101 1.97 4.45 -4.23
CA LEU A 101 2.66 5.18 -3.16
C LEU A 101 3.42 4.21 -2.24
N TYR A 102 2.79 3.12 -1.81
CA TYR A 102 3.48 2.07 -1.05
C TYR A 102 4.66 1.47 -1.82
N TYR A 103 4.52 1.19 -3.12
CA TYR A 103 5.64 0.70 -3.93
C TYR A 103 6.81 1.69 -3.96
N ARG A 104 6.54 3.00 -4.12
CA ARG A 104 7.57 4.04 -4.09
C ARG A 104 8.31 4.10 -2.75
N LEU A 105 7.64 3.79 -1.64
CA LEU A 105 8.26 3.68 -0.32
C LEU A 105 9.11 2.41 -0.19
N ALA A 106 8.59 1.27 -0.64
CA ALA A 106 9.20 -0.04 -0.41
C ALA A 106 10.34 -0.39 -1.37
N LYS A 107 10.34 0.13 -2.61
CA LYS A 107 11.24 -0.32 -3.69
C LYS A 107 12.73 -0.22 -3.36
N ASP A 108 13.13 0.75 -2.55
CA ASP A 108 14.52 0.95 -2.14
C ASP A 108 14.96 -0.02 -1.02
N TYR A 109 14.02 -0.80 -0.48
CA TYR A 109 14.19 -1.71 0.65
C TYR A 109 13.77 -3.14 0.32
N PHE A 110 13.64 -3.49 -0.97
CA PHE A 110 13.26 -4.83 -1.36
C PHE A 110 14.23 -5.86 -0.80
N VAL A 111 13.65 -6.92 -0.23
CA VAL A 111 14.40 -7.95 0.45
C VAL A 111 15.23 -8.72 -0.57
N THR A 112 16.49 -8.95 -0.25
CA THR A 112 17.39 -9.79 -1.03
C THR A 112 17.25 -11.24 -0.59
N GLU A 113 17.51 -12.19 -1.49
CA GLU A 113 17.51 -13.62 -1.14
C GLU A 113 18.39 -13.90 0.09
N ALA A 114 19.60 -13.33 0.12
CA ALA A 114 20.50 -13.45 1.28
C ALA A 114 19.88 -12.98 2.62
N LYS A 115 19.02 -11.96 2.63
CA LYS A 115 18.34 -11.50 3.86
C LYS A 115 17.21 -12.45 4.25
N ILE A 116 16.51 -13.02 3.27
CA ILE A 116 15.47 -14.03 3.53
C ILE A 116 16.13 -15.30 4.08
N ASP A 117 17.26 -15.71 3.54
CA ASP A 117 18.00 -16.88 4.01
C ASP A 117 18.48 -16.66 5.45
N GLU A 118 19.03 -15.48 5.77
CA GLU A 118 19.41 -15.10 7.14
C GLU A 118 18.21 -15.11 8.11
N GLU A 119 17.09 -14.47 7.73
CA GLU A 119 15.85 -14.47 8.54
C GLU A 119 15.29 -15.90 8.71
N ALA A 120 15.43 -16.77 7.70
CA ALA A 120 14.99 -18.15 7.77
C ALA A 120 15.89 -19.00 8.67
N GLU A 121 17.20 -18.84 8.59
CA GLU A 121 18.17 -19.50 9.47
C GLU A 121 17.94 -19.10 10.93
N ASP A 122 17.80 -17.80 11.22
CA ASP A 122 17.49 -17.28 12.55
C ASP A 122 16.15 -17.83 13.08
N PHE A 123 15.08 -17.76 12.26
CA PHE A 123 13.76 -18.26 12.65
C PHE A 123 13.75 -19.77 12.90
N LEU A 124 14.51 -20.55 12.12
CA LEU A 124 14.60 -22.00 12.25
C LEU A 124 15.63 -22.44 13.31
N ASN A 125 16.43 -21.53 13.86
CA ASN A 125 17.56 -21.79 14.77
C ASN A 125 18.60 -22.75 14.15
N LEU A 126 18.97 -22.52 12.89
CA LEU A 126 19.97 -23.30 12.14
C LEU A 126 21.39 -22.78 12.32
#